data_AF-A0A4Y2NY02-F1
#
_entry.id   AF-A0A4Y2NY02-F1
#
_cell.length_a   1.000
_cell.length_b   1.000
_cell.length_c   1.000
_cell.angle_alpha   90.00
_cell.angle_beta   90.00
_cell.angle_gamma   90.00
#
_symmetry.space_group_name_H-M   'P 1'
#
loop_
_entity.id
_entity.type
_entity.pdbx_description
1 polymer ?
#
loop_
_entity_poly.entity_id
_entity_poly.type
_entity_poly.pdbx_seq_one_letter_code
_entity_poly.pdbx_strand_id
1 'polypeptide(L)' 'MVYKCSVFGCKGNYASGQKVSIFKFPKDPKLSKIWETRVMRENFKPTTSSR' A
#
# COMPACT_ATOMS: atom_id res chain seq x y z
N MET A 1 4.03 9.96 -11.82
CA MET A 1 4.33 8.57 -11.42
C MET A 1 3.06 7.94 -10.86
N VAL A 2 2.59 6.83 -11.41
CA VAL A 2 1.37 6.16 -10.92
C VAL A 2 1.77 5.19 -9.80
N TYR A 3 1.31 5.45 -8.58
CA TYR A 3 1.54 4.53 -7.47
C TYR A 3 0.51 3.41 -7.52
N LYS A 4 0.95 2.18 -7.23
CA LYS A 4 0.09 1.00 -7.16
C LYS A 4 -0.16 0.67 -5.71
N CYS A 5 -1.33 0.07 -5.46
CA CYS A 5 -1.72 -0.44 -4.16
C CYS A 5 -0.75 -1.55 -3.68
N SER A 6 -0.28 -1.46 -2.45
CA SER A 6 0.65 -2.42 -1.85
C SER A 6 -0.07 -3.64 -1.29
N VAL A 7 -1.38 -3.58 -1.08
CA VAL A 7 -2.18 -4.70 -0.56
C VAL A 7 -2.15 -5.89 -1.54
N PHE A 8 -1.99 -7.11 -1.01
CA PHE A 8 -2.04 -8.33 -1.81
C PHE A 8 -3.37 -8.44 -2.57
N GLY A 9 -3.32 -8.78 -3.86
CA GLY A 9 -4.50 -8.90 -4.73
C GLY A 9 -5.15 -7.59 -5.19
N CYS A 10 -4.75 -6.44 -4.63
CA CYS A 10 -5.32 -5.13 -4.98
C CYS A 10 -4.84 -4.68 -6.37
N LYS A 11 -5.80 -4.44 -7.29
CA LYS A 11 -5.53 -3.95 -8.66
C LYS A 11 -5.78 -2.44 -8.82
N GLY A 12 -5.91 -1.70 -7.72
CA GLY A 12 -6.10 -0.25 -7.74
C GLY A 12 -4.95 0.47 -8.44
N ASN A 13 -5.28 1.33 -9.41
CA ASN A 13 -4.34 2.12 -10.21
C ASN A 13 -3.39 1.32 -11.12
N TYR A 14 -3.66 0.05 -11.37
CA TYR A 14 -3.01 -0.69 -12.47
C TYR A 14 -3.51 -0.17 -13.83
N ALA A 15 -2.86 -0.56 -14.93
CA ALA A 15 -3.18 -0.09 -16.28
C ALA A 15 -4.65 -0.38 -16.66
N SER A 16 -5.14 -1.59 -16.33
CA SER A 16 -6.51 -2.03 -16.54
C SER A 16 -7.41 -1.93 -15.30
N GLY A 17 -6.90 -1.37 -14.20
CA GLY A 17 -7.61 -1.33 -12.91
C GLY A 17 -8.37 -0.02 -12.68
N GLN A 18 -9.33 -0.06 -11.76
CA GLN A 18 -10.03 1.14 -11.30
C GLN A 18 -9.04 2.16 -10.75
N LYS A 19 -9.26 3.43 -11.09
CA LYS A 19 -8.51 4.55 -10.49
C LYS A 19 -9.12 4.86 -9.13
N VAL A 20 -8.30 4.73 -8.10
CA VAL A 20 -8.71 4.92 -6.70
C VAL A 20 -7.74 5.86 -6.02
N SER A 21 -8.23 6.59 -5.02
CA SER A 21 -7.37 7.38 -4.14
C SER A 21 -6.39 6.47 -3.41
N ILE A 22 -5.14 6.91 -3.29
CA ILE A 22 -4.04 6.13 -2.72
C ILE A 22 -3.41 6.95 -1.61
N PHE A 23 -3.19 6.31 -0.47
CA PHE A 23 -2.75 6.98 0.74
C PHE A 23 -1.36 6.50 1.12
N LYS A 24 -0.57 7.41 1.71
CA LYS A 24 0.73 7.06 2.27
C LYS A 24 0.52 6.18 3.50
N PHE A 25 1.50 5.30 3.76
CA PHE A 25 1.60 4.66 5.06
C PHE A 25 1.70 5.74 6.15
N PRO A 26 1.02 5.54 7.31
CA PRO A 26 1.08 6.47 8.42
C PRO A 26 2.51 6.71 8.90
N LYS A 27 2.81 7.94 9.34
CA LYS A 27 4.08 8.25 10.01
C LYS A 27 4.15 7.68 11.43
N ASP A 28 2.99 7.46 12.05
CA ASP A 28 2.89 6.84 13.37
C ASP A 28 3.36 5.37 13.28
N PRO A 29 4.38 4.96 14.04
CA PRO A 29 4.93 3.61 13.97
C PRO A 29 3.94 2.50 14.33
N LYS A 30 3.01 2.76 15.28
CA LYS A 30 2.01 1.77 15.70
C LYS A 30 0.99 1.55 14.58
N LEU A 31 0.51 2.63 13.97
CA LEU A 31 -0.42 2.54 12.84
C LEU A 31 0.26 1.96 11.60
N SER A 32 1.52 2.33 11.32
CA SER A 32 2.29 1.73 10.22
C SER A 32 2.39 0.21 10.39
N LYS A 33 2.74 -0.26 11.59
CA LYS A 33 2.82 -1.71 11.87
C LYS A 33 1.47 -2.42 11.69
N ILE A 34 0.36 -1.78 12.05
CA ILE A 34 -0.97 -2.33 11.78
C ILE A 34 -1.20 -2.45 10.26
N TRP A 35 -0.88 -1.42 9.49
CA TRP A 35 -1.03 -1.44 8.03
C TRP A 35 -0.14 -2.51 7.39
N GLU A 36 1.12 -2.62 7.83
CA GLU A 36 2.08 -3.63 7.37
C GLU A 36 1.53 -5.05 7.49
N THR A 37 0.95 -5.38 8.64
CA THR A 37 0.33 -6.71 8.85
C THR A 37 -0.90 -6.93 7.97
N ARG A 38 -1.67 -5.87 7.69
CA ARG A 38 -2.90 -5.92 6.89
C ARG A 38 -2.66 -5.93 5.37
N VAL A 39 -1.46 -5.61 4.91
CA VAL A 39 -1.07 -5.71 3.50
C VAL A 39 -1.02 -7.18 3.03
N MET A 40 -0.86 -8.13 3.95
CA MET A 40 -0.81 -9.57 3.68
C MET A 40 0.27 -9.96 2.66
N ARG A 41 1.43 -9.29 2.70
CA ARG A 41 2.62 -9.68 1.93
C ARG A 41 3.73 -10.11 2.88
N GLU A 42 4.33 -11.25 2.59
CA GLU A 42 5.43 -11.80 3.38
C GLU A 42 6.64 -10.85 3.34
N ASN A 43 7.26 -10.61 4.51
CA ASN A 43 8.44 -9.74 4.68
C ASN A 43 8.29 -8.30 4.12
N PHE A 44 7.05 -7.81 4.00
CA PHE A 44 6.80 -6.47 3.48
C PHE A 44 7.23 -5.39 4.48
N LYS A 45 8.03 -4.43 4.00
CA LYS A 45 8.35 -3.19 4.71
C LYS A 45 7.95 -1.99 3.86
N PRO A 46 7.21 -1.01 4.42
CA PRO A 46 6.77 0.13 3.66
C PRO A 46 7.94 1.06 3.40
N THR A 47 7.98 1.60 2.19
CA THR A 47 8.94 2.60 1.74
C THR A 47 8.24 3.94 1.57
N THR A 48 9.00 5.00 1.28
CA THR A 48 8.45 6.32 0.94
C THR A 48 7.49 6.31 -0.26
N SER A 49 7.65 5.30 -1.14
CA SER A 49 6.82 5.10 -2.33
C SER A 49 5.64 4.13 -2.10
N SER A 50 5.58 3.45 -0.96
CA SER A 50 4.51 2.49 -0.66
C SER A 50 3.18 3.20 -0.41
N ARG A 51 2.11 2.65 -0.98
CA ARG A 51 0.73 3.14 -0.88
C ARG A 51 -0.25 2.00 -0.74
#